data_AF-A0A519M578-F1
#
_entry.id   AF-A0A519M578-F1
#
_cell.length_a   1.000
_cell.length_b   1.000
_cell.length_c   1.000
_cell.angle_alpha   90.00
_cell.angle_beta   90.00
_cell.angle_gamma   90.00
#
_symmetry.space_group_name_H-M   'P 1'
#
loop_
_entity.id
_entity.type
_entity.pdbx_description
1 polymer ?
#
loop_
_entity_poly.entity_id
_entity_poly.type
_entity_poly.pdbx_seq_one_letter_code
_entity_poly.pdbx_strand_id
1 'polypeptide(L)'
;MADQQVAARYAKSLLDLAQEQGNLATIKQDMDLLANTMAGSRDLRLLLRNPIVKHDKKLSILNAVFQGKVSEMLTRFFQIVTSKNREAVLENIGDEFLKQYNALMGVQVAEVTSAAPLSPAARAEIEKMVRQQTGLTQVSLTDKTFTPSLN
;
A
#
# COMPACT_ATOMS: atom_id res chain seq x y z
N MET A 1 1.03 -17.08 0.40
CA MET A 1 2.42 -16.94 0.90
C MET A 1 3.42 -16.66 -0.22
N ALA A 2 3.45 -17.44 -1.32
CA ALA A 2 4.37 -17.19 -2.43
C ALA A 2 4.17 -15.81 -3.10
N ASP A 3 2.93 -15.44 -3.40
CA ASP A 3 2.60 -14.14 -4.04
C ASP A 3 3.04 -12.94 -3.21
N GLN A 4 2.96 -13.06 -1.88
CA GLN A 4 3.36 -12.00 -0.96
C GLN A 4 4.88 -11.84 -0.89
N GLN A 5 5.63 -12.94 -0.99
CA GLN A 5 7.09 -12.88 -1.07
C GLN A 5 7.57 -12.24 -2.39
N VAL A 6 6.89 -12.54 -3.49
CA VAL A 6 7.16 -11.90 -4.79
C VAL A 6 6.83 -10.40 -4.69
N ALA A 7 5.66 -10.07 -4.18
CA ALA A 7 5.24 -8.68 -3.98
C ALA A 7 6.23 -7.87 -3.14
N ALA A 8 6.69 -8.43 -2.01
CA ALA A 8 7.67 -7.78 -1.14
C ALA A 8 9.00 -7.46 -1.84
N ARG A 9 9.47 -8.33 -2.76
CA ARG A 9 10.69 -8.09 -3.54
C ARG A 9 10.52 -6.95 -4.55
N TYR A 10 9.39 -6.92 -5.25
CA TYR A 10 9.07 -5.85 -6.19
C TYR A 10 8.88 -4.51 -5.47
N ALA A 11 8.15 -4.53 -4.35
CA ALA A 11 7.97 -3.36 -3.48
C ALA A 11 9.31 -2.81 -3.00
N LYS A 12 10.20 -3.68 -2.51
CA LYS A 12 11.55 -3.28 -2.09
C LYS A 12 12.34 -2.65 -3.22
N SER A 13 12.34 -3.28 -4.40
CA SER A 13 13.08 -2.77 -5.57
C SER A 13 12.59 -1.39 -6.00
N LEU A 14 11.27 -1.14 -5.94
CA LEU A 14 10.70 0.16 -6.24
C LEU A 14 11.04 1.20 -5.16
N LEU A 15 11.00 0.81 -3.89
CA LEU A 15 11.34 1.67 -2.76
C LEU A 15 12.82 2.11 -2.82
N ASP A 16 13.72 1.15 -3.04
CA ASP A 16 15.17 1.39 -3.16
C ASP A 16 15.45 2.36 -4.33
N LEU A 17 14.83 2.12 -5.50
CA LEU A 17 14.96 3.00 -6.67
C LEU A 17 14.40 4.40 -6.40
N ALA A 18 13.26 4.51 -5.73
CA ALA A 18 12.64 5.78 -5.39
C ALA A 18 13.50 6.58 -4.40
N GLN A 19 14.17 5.90 -3.48
CA GLN A 19 15.12 6.51 -2.54
C GLN A 19 16.39 6.98 -3.26
N GLU A 20 16.97 6.16 -4.13
CA GLU A 20 18.16 6.50 -4.92
C GLU A 20 17.93 7.74 -5.80
N GLN A 21 16.73 7.86 -6.39
CA GLN A 21 16.36 8.98 -7.25
C GLN A 21 15.78 10.20 -6.50
N GLY A 22 15.66 10.14 -5.16
CA GLY A 22 15.07 11.22 -4.36
C GLY A 22 13.58 11.46 -4.61
N ASN A 23 12.87 10.52 -5.24
CA ASN A 23 11.45 10.63 -5.60
C ASN A 23 10.51 9.88 -4.65
N LEU A 24 11.02 9.45 -3.49
CA LEU A 24 10.32 8.58 -2.55
C LEU A 24 8.92 9.11 -2.15
N ALA A 25 8.79 10.40 -1.88
CA ALA A 25 7.51 11.00 -1.50
C ALA A 25 6.46 10.96 -2.64
N THR A 26 6.89 11.20 -3.87
CA THR A 26 6.03 11.12 -5.06
C THR A 26 5.58 9.69 -5.31
N ILE A 27 6.49 8.72 -5.23
CA ILE A 27 6.14 7.30 -5.40
C ILE A 27 5.22 6.81 -4.30
N LYS A 28 5.36 7.31 -3.07
CA LYS A 28 4.41 7.03 -1.99
C LYS A 28 3.01 7.48 -2.35
N GLN A 29 2.84 8.71 -2.85
CA GLN A 29 1.53 9.23 -3.27
C GLN A 29 0.94 8.40 -4.41
N ASP A 30 1.77 8.02 -5.39
CA ASP A 30 1.36 7.16 -6.49
C ASP A 30 0.89 5.78 -6.00
N MET A 31 1.59 5.21 -5.01
CA MET A 31 1.25 3.93 -4.39
C MET A 31 -0.02 4.00 -3.54
N ASP A 32 -0.27 5.11 -2.84
CA ASP A 32 -1.56 5.32 -2.17
C ASP A 32 -2.70 5.36 -3.20
N LEU A 33 -2.51 6.06 -4.32
CA LEU A 33 -3.51 6.13 -5.38
C LEU A 33 -3.77 4.74 -5.97
N LEU A 34 -2.71 3.95 -6.21
CA LEU A 34 -2.82 2.57 -6.65
C LEU A 34 -3.63 1.73 -5.65
N ALA A 35 -3.25 1.74 -4.37
CA ALA A 35 -3.92 0.98 -3.33
C ALA A 35 -5.41 1.36 -3.19
N ASN A 36 -5.72 2.66 -3.18
CA ASN A 36 -7.10 3.16 -3.11
C ASN A 36 -7.91 2.76 -4.35
N THR A 37 -7.32 2.86 -5.54
CA THR A 37 -7.99 2.47 -6.80
C THR A 37 -8.27 0.97 -6.82
N MET A 38 -7.29 0.17 -6.39
CA MET A 38 -7.45 -1.28 -6.26
C MET A 38 -8.54 -1.62 -5.25
N ALA A 39 -8.56 -0.99 -4.07
CA ALA A 39 -9.58 -1.22 -3.05
C ALA A 39 -10.98 -0.85 -3.53
N GLY A 40 -11.12 0.29 -4.21
CA GLY A 40 -12.39 0.81 -4.73
C GLY A 40 -12.95 0.07 -5.94
N SER A 41 -12.15 -0.71 -6.67
CA SER A 41 -12.60 -1.42 -7.87
C SER A 41 -12.33 -2.92 -7.80
N ARG A 42 -13.37 -3.68 -7.43
CA ARG A 42 -13.33 -5.16 -7.47
C ARG A 42 -13.05 -5.69 -8.88
N ASP A 43 -13.65 -5.06 -9.88
CA ASP A 43 -13.53 -5.49 -11.28
C ASP A 43 -12.10 -5.34 -11.79
N LEU A 44 -11.40 -4.27 -11.41
CA LEU A 44 -9.99 -4.08 -11.75
C LEU A 44 -9.13 -5.21 -11.14
N ARG A 45 -9.35 -5.55 -9.86
CA ARG A 45 -8.63 -6.65 -9.20
C ARG A 45 -8.87 -7.99 -9.89
N LEU A 46 -10.13 -8.29 -10.22
CA LEU A 46 -10.48 -9.52 -10.93
C LEU A 46 -9.88 -9.58 -12.33
N LEU A 47 -9.88 -8.45 -13.06
CA LEU A 47 -9.29 -8.35 -14.39
C LEU A 47 -7.78 -8.62 -14.36
N LEU A 48 -7.06 -8.07 -13.38
CA LEU A 48 -5.61 -8.27 -13.25
C LEU A 48 -5.25 -9.72 -12.90
N ARG A 49 -6.09 -10.39 -12.10
CA ARG A 49 -5.93 -11.81 -11.76
C ARG A 49 -6.41 -12.76 -12.85
N ASN A 50 -7.17 -12.29 -13.83
CA ASN A 50 -7.72 -13.14 -14.88
C ASN A 50 -6.62 -13.60 -15.88
N PRO A 51 -6.34 -14.91 -15.99
CA PRO A 51 -5.31 -15.42 -16.89
C PRO A 51 -5.72 -15.40 -18.38
N ILE A 52 -7.01 -15.24 -18.68
CA ILE A 52 -7.54 -15.22 -20.05
C ILE A 52 -7.24 -13.86 -20.73
N VAL A 53 -7.17 -12.79 -19.95
CA VAL A 53 -6.87 -11.45 -20.47
C VAL A 53 -5.37 -11.34 -20.74
N LYS A 54 -5.01 -11.00 -21.98
CA LYS A 54 -3.60 -10.81 -22.38
C LYS A 54 -2.92 -9.72 -21.56
N HIS A 55 -1.64 -9.93 -21.24
CA HIS A 55 -0.82 -8.99 -20.46
C HIS A 55 -0.81 -7.57 -21.06
N ASP A 56 -0.66 -7.44 -22.39
CA ASP A 56 -0.69 -6.13 -23.07
C ASP A 56 -2.01 -5.39 -22.89
N LYS A 57 -3.12 -6.13 -22.84
CA LYS A 57 -4.45 -5.54 -22.62
C LYS A 57 -4.59 -5.05 -21.19
N LYS A 58 -4.08 -5.81 -20.21
CA LYS A 58 -4.04 -5.38 -18.81
C LYS A 58 -3.16 -4.14 -18.62
N LEU A 59 -1.98 -4.11 -19.25
CA LEU A 59 -1.10 -2.93 -19.25
C LEU A 59 -1.79 -1.71 -19.84
N SER A 60 -2.48 -1.87 -20.98
CA SER A 60 -3.24 -0.80 -21.61
C SER A 60 -4.34 -0.24 -20.69
N ILE A 61 -5.00 -1.11 -19.92
CA ILE A 61 -6.02 -0.72 -18.93
C ILE A 61 -5.38 0.00 -17.75
N LEU A 62 -4.27 -0.51 -17.20
CA LEU A 62 -3.53 0.17 -16.14
C LEU A 62 -3.09 1.57 -16.58
N ASN A 63 -2.53 1.68 -17.79
CA ASN A 63 -2.17 2.97 -18.36
C ASN A 63 -3.41 3.87 -18.47
N ALA A 64 -4.53 3.41 -19.03
CA ALA A 64 -5.73 4.23 -19.15
C ALA A 64 -6.29 4.71 -17.79
N VAL A 65 -6.18 3.89 -16.74
CA VAL A 65 -6.66 4.24 -15.38
C VAL A 65 -5.78 5.28 -14.70
N PHE A 66 -4.46 5.14 -14.84
CA PHE A 66 -3.45 5.91 -14.11
C PHE A 66 -2.76 7.00 -14.95
N GLN A 67 -3.03 7.08 -16.26
CA GLN A 67 -2.42 8.06 -17.15
C GLN A 67 -2.65 9.50 -16.65
N GLY A 68 -1.55 10.26 -16.55
CA GLY A 68 -1.56 11.64 -16.07
C GLY A 68 -1.82 11.80 -14.57
N LYS A 69 -1.97 10.70 -13.81
CA LYS A 69 -2.20 10.73 -12.36
C LYS A 69 -1.03 10.17 -11.54
N VAL A 70 -0.14 9.41 -12.18
CA VAL A 70 1.03 8.80 -11.54
C VAL A 70 2.30 9.21 -12.26
N SER A 71 3.42 9.10 -11.56
CA SER A 71 4.74 9.37 -12.14
C SER A 71 5.09 8.42 -13.30
N GLU A 72 6.04 8.87 -14.13
CA GLU A 72 6.62 8.04 -15.18
C GLU A 72 7.30 6.79 -14.61
N MET A 73 7.91 6.90 -13.42
CA MET A 73 8.51 5.76 -12.72
C MET A 73 7.46 4.68 -12.43
N LEU A 74 6.29 5.03 -11.89
CA LEU A 74 5.25 4.04 -11.64
C LEU A 74 4.69 3.46 -12.95
N THR A 75 4.55 4.29 -13.98
CA THR A 75 4.10 3.82 -15.30
C THR A 75 5.08 2.78 -15.89
N ARG A 76 6.39 3.05 -15.82
CA ARG A 76 7.44 2.10 -16.23
C ARG A 76 7.44 0.85 -15.35
N PHE A 77 7.18 1.01 -14.06
CA PHE A 77 7.05 -0.13 -13.15
C PHE A 77 5.90 -1.05 -13.55
N PHE A 78 4.74 -0.53 -13.96
CA PHE A 78 3.65 -1.35 -14.51
C PHE A 78 4.10 -2.17 -15.72
N GLN A 79 4.83 -1.55 -16.65
CA GLN A 79 5.37 -2.24 -17.83
C GLN A 79 6.29 -3.40 -17.43
N ILE A 80 7.17 -3.19 -16.46
CA ILE A 80 8.08 -4.23 -15.95
C ILE A 80 7.28 -5.37 -15.33
N VAL A 81 6.33 -5.07 -14.44
CA VAL A 81 5.50 -6.08 -13.75
C VAL A 81 4.68 -6.89 -14.76
N THR A 82 4.06 -6.25 -15.74
CA THR A 82 3.27 -6.94 -16.78
C THR A 82 4.15 -7.74 -17.73
N SER A 83 5.34 -7.26 -18.10
CA SER A 83 6.28 -8.00 -18.96
C SER A 83 6.82 -9.29 -18.30
N LYS A 84 6.77 -9.34 -16.97
CA LYS A 84 7.14 -10.51 -16.16
C LYS A 84 5.93 -11.37 -15.77
N ASN A 85 4.74 -11.07 -16.31
CA ASN A 85 3.48 -11.76 -16.00
C ASN A 85 3.16 -11.76 -14.49
N ARG A 86 3.51 -10.67 -13.80
CA ARG A 86 3.31 -10.49 -12.35
C ARG A 86 2.21 -9.49 -12.01
N GLU A 87 1.38 -9.11 -12.96
CA GLU A 87 0.32 -8.13 -12.73
C GLU A 87 -0.81 -8.62 -11.82
N ALA A 88 -0.96 -9.94 -11.66
CA ALA A 88 -1.91 -10.53 -10.71
C ALA A 88 -1.59 -10.19 -9.25
N VAL A 89 -0.33 -9.91 -8.92
CA VAL A 89 0.13 -9.56 -7.56
C VAL A 89 0.31 -8.06 -7.36
N LEU A 90 -0.16 -7.23 -8.30
CA LEU A 90 0.04 -5.78 -8.26
C LEU A 90 -0.64 -5.12 -7.04
N GLU A 91 -1.78 -5.65 -6.60
CA GLU A 91 -2.43 -5.24 -5.35
C GLU A 91 -1.51 -5.48 -4.15
N ASN A 92 -1.00 -6.71 -4.01
CA ASN A 92 -0.07 -7.07 -2.94
C ASN A 92 1.22 -6.26 -2.97
N ILE A 93 1.70 -5.86 -4.16
CA ILE A 93 2.87 -4.99 -4.31
C ILE A 93 2.59 -3.62 -3.66
N GLY A 94 1.42 -3.04 -3.89
CA GLY A 94 1.02 -1.77 -3.29
C GLY A 94 1.01 -1.84 -1.76
N ASP A 95 0.39 -2.90 -1.21
CA ASP A 95 0.32 -3.11 0.24
C ASP A 95 1.71 -3.30 0.87
N GLU A 96 2.56 -4.14 0.26
CA GLU A 96 3.92 -4.37 0.75
C GLU A 96 4.81 -3.13 0.59
N PHE A 97 4.59 -2.30 -0.43
CA PHE A 97 5.30 -1.02 -0.58
C PHE A 97 4.97 -0.09 0.58
N LEU A 98 3.69 0.13 0.88
CA LEU A 98 3.27 1.01 1.97
C LEU A 98 3.78 0.51 3.33
N LYS A 99 3.75 -0.81 3.54
CA LYS A 99 4.30 -1.44 4.74
C LYS A 99 5.82 -1.20 4.88
N GLN A 100 6.59 -1.39 3.80
CA GLN A 100 8.03 -1.17 3.82
C GLN A 100 8.40 0.31 3.94
N TYR A 101 7.65 1.19 3.28
CA TYR A 101 7.79 2.64 3.41
C TYR A 101 7.57 3.09 4.87
N ASN A 102 6.50 2.59 5.51
CA ASN A 102 6.21 2.90 6.90
C ASN A 102 7.34 2.42 7.83
N ALA A 103 7.84 1.20 7.61
CA ALA A 103 8.99 0.68 8.34
C ALA A 103 10.26 1.55 8.15
N LEU A 104 10.53 2.02 6.93
CA LEU A 104 11.65 2.90 6.61
C LEU A 104 11.54 4.26 7.31
N MET A 105 10.32 4.82 7.36
CA MET A 105 10.06 6.11 8.02
C MET A 105 9.97 6.01 9.55
N GLY A 106 10.10 4.81 10.13
CA GLY A 106 9.87 4.58 11.56
C GLY A 106 8.40 4.84 11.97
N VAL A 107 7.48 4.73 11.01
CA VAL A 107 6.04 4.81 11.22
C VAL A 107 5.53 3.41 11.52
N GLN A 108 5.21 3.13 12.78
CA GLN A 108 4.52 1.89 13.13
C GLN A 108 3.03 2.14 13.19
N VAL A 109 2.26 1.43 12.35
CA VAL A 109 0.81 1.41 12.46
C VAL A 109 0.47 0.62 13.72
N ALA A 110 -0.04 1.29 14.75
CA ALA A 110 -0.53 0.65 15.96
C ALA A 110 -2.06 0.61 15.87
N GLU A 111 -2.61 -0.59 15.79
CA GLU A 111 -4.04 -0.80 15.76
C GLU A 111 -4.57 -0.74 17.20
N VAL A 112 -5.42 0.24 17.51
CA VAL A 112 -6.01 0.38 18.85
C VAL A 112 -7.44 -0.10 18.77
N THR A 113 -7.70 -1.21 19.46
CA THR A 113 -9.05 -1.73 19.66
C THR A 113 -9.63 -1.09 20.91
N SER A 114 -10.69 -0.30 20.77
CA SER A 114 -11.36 0.38 21.88
C SER A 114 -12.87 0.12 21.83
N ALA A 115 -13.49 -0.02 23.01
CA ALA A 115 -14.94 -0.20 23.15
C ALA A 115 -15.74 1.09 22.88
N ALA A 116 -15.07 2.24 22.86
CA ALA A 116 -15.65 3.55 22.54
C ALA A 116 -14.69 4.34 21.62
N PRO A 117 -15.20 5.23 20.74
CA PRO A 117 -14.35 6.08 19.92
C PRO A 117 -13.40 6.89 20.80
N LEU A 118 -12.10 6.82 20.50
CA LEU A 118 -11.08 7.48 21.30
C LEU A 118 -11.19 9.00 21.13
N SER A 119 -11.22 9.72 22.26
CA SER A 119 -11.16 11.17 22.24
C SER A 119 -9.79 11.65 21.70
N PRO A 120 -9.69 12.84 21.09
CA PRO A 120 -8.42 13.36 20.58
C PRO A 120 -7.31 13.43 21.66
N ALA A 121 -7.71 13.72 22.90
CA ALA A 121 -6.80 13.74 24.05
C ALA A 121 -6.26 12.35 24.39
N ALA A 122 -7.12 11.33 24.41
CA ALA A 122 -6.72 9.95 24.67
C ALA A 122 -5.82 9.40 23.54
N ARG A 123 -6.10 9.74 22.27
CA ARG A 123 -5.23 9.37 21.15
C ARG A 123 -3.82 9.94 21.29
N ALA A 124 -3.69 11.22 21.65
CA ALA A 124 -2.39 11.85 21.83
C ALA A 124 -1.59 11.24 22.99
N GLU A 125 -2.28 10.87 24.08
CA GLU A 125 -1.65 10.22 25.23
C GLU A 125 -1.19 8.79 24.91
N ILE A 126 -1.99 8.02 24.16
CA ILE A 126 -1.62 6.68 23.67
C ILE A 126 -0.45 6.76 22.69
N GLU A 127 -0.47 7.68 21.72
CA GLU A 127 0.68 7.90 20.83
C GLU A 127 1.95 8.20 21.62
N LYS A 128 1.87 9.05 22.65
CA LYS A 128 3.01 9.40 23.49
C LYS A 128 3.54 8.19 24.27
N MET A 129 2.66 7.40 24.89
CA MET A 129 3.05 6.18 25.61
C MET A 129 3.68 5.14 24.68
N VAL A 130 3.09 4.91 23.51
CA VAL A 130 3.62 3.95 22.53
C VAL A 130 4.98 4.40 22.02
N ARG A 131 5.16 5.68 21.67
CA ARG A 131 6.46 6.23 21.27
C ARG A 131 7.52 6.06 22.38
N GLN A 132 7.16 6.30 23.64
CA GLN A 132 8.07 6.15 24.78
C GLN A 132 8.50 4.71 25.03
N GLN A 133 7.62 3.71 24.84
CA GLN A 133 7.95 2.31 25.08
C GLN A 133 8.65 1.62 23.90
N THR A 134 8.40 2.08 22.67
CA THR A 134 8.90 1.43 21.45
C THR A 134 10.07 2.14 20.79
N GLY A 135 10.36 3.40 21.16
CA GLY A 135 11.46 4.20 20.59
C GLY A 135 11.20 4.69 19.16
N LEU A 136 9.95 4.65 18.68
CA LEU A 136 9.56 4.97 17.31
C LEU A 136 9.21 6.45 17.11
N THR A 137 9.48 6.98 15.92
CA THR A 137 9.35 8.41 15.58
C THR A 137 7.89 8.83 15.37
N GLN A 138 7.04 7.96 14.84
CA GLN A 138 5.63 8.26 14.54
C GLN A 138 4.75 7.00 14.65
N VAL A 139 3.55 7.14 15.21
CA VAL A 139 2.58 6.06 15.37
C VAL A 139 1.31 6.44 14.62
N SER A 140 0.85 5.61 13.69
CA SER A 140 -0.43 5.82 13.01
C SER A 140 -1.48 4.93 13.67
N LEU A 141 -2.43 5.54 14.39
CA LEU A 141 -3.50 4.82 15.09
C LEU A 141 -4.66 4.54 14.14
N THR A 142 -5.01 3.26 13.99
CA THR A 142 -6.24 2.85 13.30
C THR A 142 -7.24 2.37 14.35
N ASP A 143 -8.39 3.06 14.44
CA ASP A 143 -9.46 2.72 15.39
C ASP A 143 -10.32 1.58 14.82
N LYS A 144 -10.39 0.44 15.52
CA LYS A 144 -11.46 -0.54 15.33
C LYS A 144 -12.42 -0.48 16.51
N THR A 145 -13.66 -0.06 16.24
CA THR A 145 -14.76 -0.15 17.20
C THR A 145 -15.23 -1.60 17.30
N PHE A 146 -15.08 -2.21 18.48
CA PHE A 146 -15.68 -3.50 18.78
C PHE A 146 -17.18 -3.29 19.01
N THR A 147 -18.02 -3.58 18.01
CA THR A 147 -19.48 -3.74 18.22
C THR A 147 -19.73 -5.17 18.68
N PRO A 148 -20.08 -5.42 19.95
CA PRO A 148 -20.56 -6.74 20.35
C PRO A 148 -21.96 -6.91 19.75
N SER A 149 -22.11 -7.83 18.80
CA SER A 149 -23.42 -8.37 18.44
C SER A 149 -23.98 -9.07 19.68
N LEU A 150 -24.95 -8.44 20.33
CA LEU A 150 -25.81 -9.08 21.32
C LEU A 150 -26.60 -10.20 20.63
N ASN A 151 -26.65 -11.36 21.28
CA ASN A 151 -27.40 -12.56 20.91
C ASN A 151 -28.88 -12.28 20.61
#